data_AF-A0AAV5AUR5-F1
#
_entry.id   AF-A0AAV5AUR5-F1
#
_cell.length_a   1.000
_cell.length_b   1.000
_cell.length_c   1.000
_cell.angle_alpha   90.00
_cell.angle_beta   90.00
_cell.angle_gamma   90.00
#
_symmetry.space_group_name_H-M   'P 1'
#
loop_
_entity.id
_entity.type
_entity.pdbx_description
1 polymer ?
#
loop_
_entity_poly.entity_id
_entity_poly.type
_entity_poly.pdbx_seq_one_letter_code
_entity_poly.pdbx_strand_id
1 'polypeptide(L)' 'MKLTKVEEELIIAIRNFREAQHNPSFELEWYARELFEKVLDGEGDKERKEILKKERAKQKKK' A
#
# COMPACT_ATOMS: atom_id res chain seq x y z
N MET A 1 -5.04 8.91 -7.60
CA MET A 1 -5.94 7.83 -7.15
C MET A 1 -5.68 7.62 -5.66
N LYS A 2 -6.71 7.37 -4.84
CA LYS A 2 -6.46 7.01 -3.43
C LYS A 2 -5.81 5.63 -3.36
N LEU A 3 -4.86 5.47 -2.46
CA LEU A 3 -4.22 4.19 -2.17
C LEU A 3 -5.14 3.32 -1.33
N THR A 4 -4.92 2.02 -1.39
CA THR A 4 -5.50 1.04 -0.45
C THR A 4 -4.67 1.01 0.82
N LYS A 5 -5.21 0.46 1.91
CA LYS A 5 -4.50 0.38 3.20
C LYS A 5 -3.18 -0.39 3.09
N VAL A 6 -3.16 -1.50 2.36
CA VAL A 6 -1.96 -2.34 2.17
C VAL A 6 -0.87 -1.58 1.41
N GLU A 7 -1.25 -0.80 0.39
CA GLU A 7 -0.29 0.03 -0.35
C GLU A 7 0.28 1.16 0.50
N GLU A 8 -0.55 1.80 1.34
CA GLU A 8 -0.08 2.81 2.28
C GLU A 8 0.92 2.20 3.29
N GLU A 9 0.62 1.03 3.84
CA GLU A 9 1.50 0.32 4.78
C GLU A 9 2.81 -0.10 4.12
N LEU A 10 2.78 -0.59 2.87
CA LEU A 10 3.97 -0.94 2.10
C LEU A 10 4.88 0.28 1.92
N ILE A 11 4.32 1.43 1.53
CA ILE A 11 5.09 2.66 1.34
C ILE A 11 5.76 3.09 2.66
N ILE A 12 5.04 3.01 3.78
CA ILE A 12 5.58 3.33 5.11
C ILE A 12 6.70 2.36 5.48
N ALA A 13 6.52 1.05 5.25
CA ALA A 13 7.54 0.05 5.52
C ALA A 13 8.83 0.29 4.72
N ILE A 14 8.71 0.58 3.43
CA ILE A 14 9.85 0.93 2.56
C ILE A 14 10.53 2.22 3.04
N ARG A 15 9.76 3.24 3.44
CA ARG A 15 10.32 4.50 3.96
C ARG A 15 11.12 4.25 5.23
N ASN A 16 10.55 3.51 6.18
CA ASN A 16 11.21 3.19 7.45
C ASN A 16 12.49 2.36 7.21
N PHE A 17 12.45 1.40 6.30
CA PHE A 17 13.63 0.63 5.92
C PHE A 17 14.74 1.52 5.34
N ARG A 18 14.37 2.48 4.48
CA ARG A 18 15.32 3.45 3.91
C ARG A 18 15.89 4.41 4.96
N GLU A 19 15.09 4.86 5.92
CA GLU A 19 15.54 5.72 7.02
C GLU A 19 16.44 4.98 8.00
N ALA A 20 16.23 3.66 8.15
CA ALA A 20 17.07 2.77 8.96
C ALA A 20 18.42 2.40 8.30
N GLN A 21 18.89 3.13 7.28
CA GLN A 21 20.11 2.84 6.52
C GLN A 21 21.39 2.67 7.36
N HIS A 22 21.42 3.19 8.59
CA HIS A 22 22.53 3.03 9.52
C HIS A 22 22.46 1.75 10.37
N ASN A 23 21.28 1.09 10.44
CA ASN A 23 21.04 -0.19 11.11
C ASN A 23 19.90 -0.96 10.42
N PRO A 24 20.17 -1.60 9.26
CA PRO A 24 19.14 -2.31 8.51
C PRO A 24 18.59 -3.47 9.33
N SER A 25 17.29 -3.42 9.65
CA SER A 25 16.60 -4.49 10.37
C SER A 25 16.08 -5.53 9.38
N PHE A 26 16.48 -6.79 9.57
CA PHE A 26 15.95 -7.94 8.84
C PHE A 26 14.42 -8.02 8.96
N GLU A 27 13.87 -7.66 10.12
CA GLU A 27 12.42 -7.65 10.35
C GLU A 27 11.71 -6.59 9.49
N LEU A 28 12.31 -5.41 9.32
CA LEU A 28 11.75 -4.36 8.46
C LEU A 28 11.78 -4.76 6.99
N GLU A 29 12.88 -5.40 6.55
CA GLU A 29 12.96 -5.93 5.18
C GLU A 29 11.91 -7.02 4.94
N TRP A 30 11.79 -7.97 5.86
CA TRP A 30 10.81 -9.05 5.78
C TRP A 30 9.38 -8.51 5.76
N TYR A 31 9.07 -7.55 6.63
CA TYR A 31 7.77 -6.91 6.69
C TYR A 31 7.40 -6.18 5.39
N ALA A 32 8.35 -5.43 4.81
CA ALA A 32 8.14 -4.77 3.53
C ALA A 32 7.91 -5.80 2.40
N ARG A 33 8.63 -6.93 2.41
CA ARG A 33 8.43 -8.02 1.44
C ARG A 33 7.05 -8.66 1.57
N GLU A 34 6.61 -8.98 2.77
CA GLU A 34 5.28 -9.57 2.99
C GLU A 34 4.17 -8.65 2.49
N LEU A 35 4.27 -7.35 2.77
CA LEU A 35 3.32 -6.36 2.27
C LEU A 35 3.34 -6.27 0.74
N PHE A 36 4.51 -6.41 0.11
CA PHE A 36 4.63 -6.42 -1.34
C PHE A 36 3.96 -7.63 -1.97
N GLU A 37 4.19 -8.83 -1.43
CA GLU A 37 3.51 -10.06 -1.89
C GLU A 37 2.00 -9.94 -1.75
N LYS A 38 1.50 -9.41 -0.62
CA LYS A 38 0.07 -9.13 -0.43
C LYS A 38 -0.50 -8.22 -1.52
N VAL A 39 0.22 -7.17 -1.91
CA VAL A 39 -0.19 -6.30 -3.04
C VAL A 39 -0.23 -7.09 -4.36
N LEU A 40 0.75 -7.95 -4.62
CA LEU A 40 0.79 -8.76 -5.85
C LEU A 40 -0.32 -9.80 -5.90
N ASP A 41 -0.66 -10.41 -4.76
CA ASP A 41 -1.77 -11.36 -4.60
C ASP A 41 -3.16 -10.68 -4.69
N GLY A 42 -3.20 -9.36 -4.85
CA GLY A 42 -4.43 -8.58 -4.97
C GLY A 42 -5.11 -8.30 -3.64
N GLU A 43 -4.39 -8.40 -2.52
CA GLU A 43 -4.88 -7.93 -1.23
C GLU A 43 -5.08 -6.41 -1.30
N GLY A 44 -6.33 -5.98 -1.14
CA GLY A 44 -6.74 -4.59 -1.39
C GLY A 44 -7.53 -4.39 -2.69
N ASP A 45 -7.69 -5.39 -3.56
CA ASP A 45 -8.45 -5.25 -4.82
C ASP A 45 -9.92 -4.86 -4.60
N LYS A 46 -10.53 -5.41 -3.55
CA LYS A 46 -11.91 -5.04 -3.15
C LYS A 46 -11.97 -3.57 -2.73
N GLU A 47 -11.03 -3.13 -1.90
CA GLU A 47 -10.92 -1.74 -1.46
C GLU A 47 -10.67 -0.80 -2.65
N ARG A 48 -9.76 -1.18 -3.55
CA ARG A 48 -9.44 -0.49 -4.79
C ARG A 48 -10.67 -0.32 -5.69
N LYS A 49 -11.46 -1.38 -5.88
CA LYS A 49 -12.72 -1.33 -6.64
C LYS A 49 -13.71 -0.34 -6.02
N GLU A 50 -13.84 -0.35 -4.69
CA GLU A 50 -14.72 0.57 -3.98
C GLU A 50 -14.23 2.03 -4.06
N ILE A 51 -12.93 2.27 -3.95
CA ILE A 51 -12.31 3.59 -4.17
C ILE A 51 -12.64 4.10 -5.57
N LEU A 52 -12.40 3.28 -6.60
CA LEU A 52 -12.65 3.64 -8.00
C LEU A 52 -14.13 3.93 -8.26
N LYS A 53 -15.03 3.14 -7.68
CA LYS A 53 -16.48 3.35 -7.78
C LYS A 53 -16.91 4.69 -7.16
N LYS A 54 -16.40 5.01 -5.97
CA LYS A 54 -16.67 6.30 -5.30
C LYS A 54 -16.15 7.48 -6.11
N GLU A 55 -14.93 7.39 -6.65
CA GLU A 55 -14.36 8.46 -7.48
C GLU A 55 -15.15 8.67 -8.77
N ARG A 56 -15.57 7.59 -9.46
CA ARG A 56 -16.46 7.68 -10.62
C ARG A 56 -17.81 8.32 -10.28
N ALA A 57 -18.39 7.99 -9.12
CA ALA A 57 -19.65 8.56 -8.68
C ALA A 57 -19.54 10.07 -8.39
N LYS A 58 -18.40 10.55 -7.86
CA LYS A 58 -18.14 11.98 -7.67
C LYS A 58 -18.00 12.73 -8.99
N GLN A 59 -17.34 12.13 -9.98
CA GLN A 59 -17.16 12.73 -11.31
C GLN A 59 -18.48 12.92 -12.06
N LYS A 60 -19.44 12.00 -11.90
CA LYS A 60 -20.78 12.11 -12.52
C LYS A 60 -21.70 13.17 -11.89
N LYS A 61 -21.39 13.63 -10.68
CA LYS A 61 -22.17 14.64 -9.95
C LYS A 61 -21.66 16.06 -10.15
N LYS A 62 -20.62 16.23 -10.97
CA LYS A 62 -19.93 17.49 -11.25
C LYS A 62 -20.16 17.86 -12.71
#